data_AF-A0AAV0ISL2-F1
#
_entry.id   AF-A0AAV0ISL2-F1
#
_cell.length_a   1.000
_cell.length_b   1.000
_cell.length_c   1.000
_cell.angle_alpha   90.00
_cell.angle_beta   90.00
_cell.angle_gamma   90.00
#
_symmetry.space_group_name_H-M   'P 1'
#
loop_
_entity.id
_entity.type
_entity.pdbx_description
1 polymer ?
#
loop_
_entity_poly.entity_id
_entity_poly.type
_entity_poly.pdbx_seq_one_letter_code
_entity_poly.pdbx_strand_id
1 'polypeptide(L)'
;VPELQKFAIRVLSLTCSASGCERNWSVFERIHTKKRNCLLQKKMNDLVYVMYNSKLMRRQSKKIERIFEDIDSDDEWIAED
;
A
#
# COMPACT_ATOMS: atom_id res chain seq x y z
N VAL A 1 26.93 1.26 10.43
CA VAL A 1 25.97 2.06 9.62
C VAL A 1 24.73 1.30 9.13
N PRO A 2 24.78 0.02 8.68
CA PRO A 2 23.60 -0.63 8.09
C PRO A 2 22.43 -0.81 9.06
N GLU A 3 22.68 -0.99 10.35
CA GLU A 3 21.61 -1.11 11.36
C GLU A 3 20.88 0.21 11.63
N LEU A 4 21.61 1.33 11.65
CA LEU A 4 21.00 2.66 11.84
C LEU A 4 20.12 3.03 10.65
N GLN A 5 20.55 2.68 9.43
CA GLN A 5 19.76 2.89 8.22
C GLN A 5 18.47 2.08 8.23
N LYS A 6 18.52 0.79 8.60
CA LYS A 6 17.31 -0.06 8.76
C LYS A 6 16.36 0.49 9.81
N PHE A 7 16.91 0.98 10.94
CA PHE A 7 16.12 1.58 12.00
C PHE A 7 15.44 2.87 11.52
N ALA A 8 16.18 3.77 10.87
CA ALA A 8 15.63 4.99 10.29
C ALA A 8 14.53 4.69 9.27
N ILE A 9 14.74 3.71 8.38
CA ILE A 9 13.72 3.27 7.40
C ILE A 9 12.47 2.78 8.13
N ARG A 10 12.60 1.94 9.16
CA ARG A 10 11.44 1.47 9.94
C ARG A 10 10.68 2.62 10.58
N VAL A 11 11.36 3.53 11.28
CA VAL A 11 10.74 4.66 11.98
C VAL A 11 10.04 5.59 11.00
N LEU A 12 10.70 5.95 9.89
CA LEU A 12 10.13 6.83 8.87
C LEU A 12 9.03 6.16 8.03
N SER A 13 8.99 4.83 7.98
CA SER A 13 7.92 4.07 7.32
C SER A 13 6.66 3.92 8.19
N LEU A 14 6.75 4.23 9.49
CA LEU A 14 5.57 4.25 10.35
C LEU A 14 4.74 5.50 10.04
N THR A 15 3.47 5.30 9.69
CA THR A 15 2.53 6.40 9.50
C THR A 15 2.04 6.89 10.85
N CYS A 16 2.27 8.17 11.21
CA CYS A 16 1.76 8.79 12.44
C CYS A 16 0.24 9.11 12.40
N SER A 17 -0.48 8.67 11.37
CA SER A 17 -1.91 8.96 11.21
C SER A 17 -2.77 7.71 11.39
N ALA A 18 -3.87 7.84 12.14
CA ALA A 18 -4.89 6.79 12.22
C ALA A 18 -5.73 6.65 10.93
N SER A 19 -5.59 7.57 9.97
CA SER A 19 -6.35 7.57 8.70
C SER A 19 -6.24 6.25 7.91
N GLY A 20 -5.10 5.56 8.01
CA GLY A 20 -4.90 4.22 7.44
C GLY A 20 -5.83 3.18 8.05
N CYS A 21 -5.91 3.18 9.39
CA CYS A 21 -6.75 2.30 10.19
C CYS A 21 -8.24 2.62 10.00
N GLU A 22 -8.63 3.90 9.99
CA GLU A 22 -10.01 4.35 9.76
C GLU A 22 -10.56 3.88 8.39
N ARG A 23 -9.74 3.95 7.34
CA ARG A 23 -10.12 3.41 6.01
C ARG A 23 -10.24 1.88 5.99
N ASN A 24 -9.58 1.17 6.90
CA ASN A 24 -9.79 -0.28 7.07
C ASN A 24 -11.07 -0.56 7.86
N TRP A 25 -11.40 0.28 8.85
CA TRP A 25 -12.66 0.20 9.59
C TRP A 25 -13.90 0.45 8.72
N SER A 26 -13.84 1.36 7.74
CA SER A 26 -14.96 1.54 6.80
C SER A 26 -15.19 0.31 5.89
N VAL A 27 -14.12 -0.47 5.62
CA VAL A 27 -14.25 -1.76 4.92
C VAL A 27 -14.94 -2.79 5.81
N PHE A 28 -14.58 -2.84 7.10
CA PHE A 28 -15.27 -3.66 8.10
C PHE A 28 -16.77 -3.33 8.19
N GLU A 29 -17.10 -2.04 8.30
CA GLU A 29 -18.48 -1.56 8.37
C GLU A 29 -19.30 -1.98 7.15
N ARG A 30 -18.71 -1.91 5.94
CA ARG A 30 -19.35 -2.37 4.71
C ARG A 30 -19.62 -3.88 4.68
N ILE A 31 -18.73 -4.68 5.26
CA ILE A 31 -18.89 -6.14 5.36
C ILE A 31 -19.96 -6.48 6.43
N HIS A 32 -20.05 -5.68 7.50
CA HIS A 32 -21.01 -5.81 8.60
C HIS A 32 -22.38 -5.16 8.37
N THR A 33 -22.76 -4.88 7.13
CA THR A 33 -24.12 -4.40 6.86
C THR A 33 -25.16 -5.43 7.32
N LYS A 34 -26.31 -4.97 7.85
CA LYS A 34 -27.40 -5.82 8.39
C LYS A 34 -27.85 -6.93 7.41
N LYS A 35 -27.61 -6.75 6.10
CA LYS A 35 -27.93 -7.69 5.02
C LYS A 35 -26.91 -8.84 4.84
N ARG A 36 -25.70 -8.74 5.39
CA ARG A 36 -24.58 -9.72 5.25
C ARG A 36 -24.11 -10.35 6.57
N ASN A 37 -24.95 -10.29 7.60
CA ASN A 37 -24.54 -10.38 9.01
C ASN A 37 -24.25 -11.81 9.56
N CYS A 38 -23.83 -12.76 8.74
CA CYS A 38 -23.58 -14.16 9.16
C CYS A 38 -22.14 -14.64 8.92
N LEU A 39 -21.16 -13.75 8.79
CA LEU A 39 -19.77 -14.15 8.63
C LEU A 39 -19.08 -14.33 9.99
N LEU A 40 -18.49 -15.49 10.20
CA LEU A 40 -17.64 -15.77 11.37
C LEU A 40 -16.49 -14.75 11.41
N GLN A 41 -16.16 -14.22 12.60
CA GLN A 41 -15.11 -13.21 12.79
C GLN A 41 -13.77 -13.58 12.11
N LYS A 42 -13.42 -14.87 12.09
CA LYS A 42 -12.24 -15.38 11.38
C LYS A 42 -12.28 -15.09 9.87
N LYS A 43 -13.39 -15.44 9.20
CA LYS A 43 -13.58 -15.19 7.75
C LYS A 43 -13.58 -13.69 7.44
N MET A 44 -14.08 -12.88 8.37
CA MET A 44 -14.07 -11.44 8.24
C MET A 44 -12.64 -10.87 8.26
N ASN A 45 -11.81 -11.30 9.21
CA ASN A 45 -10.40 -10.88 9.28
C ASN A 45 -9.65 -11.27 8.00
N ASP A 46 -9.89 -12.49 7.48
CA ASP A 46 -9.29 -12.96 6.24
C ASP A 46 -9.71 -12.08 5.04
N LEU A 47 -11.00 -11.71 4.96
CA LEU A 47 -11.50 -10.82 3.90
C LEU A 47 -10.87 -9.43 3.96
N VAL A 48 -10.76 -8.83 5.15
CA VAL A 48 -10.12 -7.52 5.31
C VAL A 48 -8.65 -7.59 4.93
N TYR A 49 -7.94 -8.64 5.35
CA TYR A 49 -6.55 -8.86 4.97
C TYR A 49 -6.37 -8.94 3.45
N VAL A 50 -7.15 -9.78 2.76
CA VAL A 50 -7.07 -9.93 1.30
C VAL A 50 -7.43 -8.64 0.58
N MET A 51 -8.49 -7.94 1.00
CA MET A 51 -8.92 -6.69 0.39
C MET A 51 -7.90 -5.57 0.56
N TYR A 52 -7.36 -5.42 1.77
CA TYR A 52 -6.35 -4.42 2.06
C TYR A 52 -5.08 -4.65 1.26
N ASN A 53 -4.54 -5.87 1.29
CA ASN A 53 -3.33 -6.23 0.55
C ASN A 53 -3.54 -6.09 -0.96
N SER A 54 -4.68 -6.52 -1.49
CA SER A 54 -5.02 -6.33 -2.91
C SER A 54 -5.07 -4.85 -3.31
N LYS A 55 -5.54 -3.96 -2.43
CA LYS A 55 -5.53 -2.50 -2.66
C LYS A 55 -4.13 -1.92 -2.54
N LEU A 56 -3.31 -2.43 -1.61
CA LEU A 56 -1.92 -2.04 -1.43
C LEU A 56 -1.08 -2.39 -2.66
N MET A 57 -1.19 -3.63 -3.17
CA MET A 57 -0.49 -4.07 -4.38
C MET A 57 -0.84 -3.20 -5.58
N ARG A 58 -2.14 -2.90 -5.79
CA ARG A 58 -2.56 -1.97 -6.87
C ARG A 58 -1.95 -0.58 -6.74
N ARG A 59 -1.77 -0.06 -5.52
CA ARG A 59 -1.13 1.24 -5.29
C ARG A 59 0.37 1.18 -5.55
N GLN A 60 1.02 0.09 -5.16
CA GLN A 60 2.44 -0.12 -5.43
C GLN A 60 2.71 -0.23 -6.92
N SER A 61 1.92 -1.03 -7.67
CA SER A 61 2.02 -1.11 -9.12
C SER A 61 1.85 0.25 -9.78
N LYS A 62 0.84 1.04 -9.39
CA LYS A 62 0.66 2.41 -9.91
C LYS A 62 1.79 3.36 -9.55
N LYS A 63 2.40 3.21 -8.36
CA LYS A 63 3.56 4.00 -7.96
C LYS A 63 4.76 3.66 -8.82
N ILE A 64 4.95 2.38 -9.12
CA ILE A 64 6.01 1.88 -10.00
C ILE A 64 5.79 2.38 -11.43
N GLU A 65 4.57 2.26 -11.97
CA GLU A 65 4.20 2.80 -13.30
C GLU A 65 4.53 4.29 -13.42
N ARG A 66 4.15 5.12 -12.44
CA ARG A 66 4.51 6.55 -12.44
C ARG A 66 6.00 6.82 -12.40
N ILE A 67 6.77 6.04 -11.63
CA ILE A 67 8.23 6.17 -11.59
C ILE A 67 8.84 5.87 -12.96
N PHE A 68 8.29 4.90 -13.70
CA PHE A 68 8.74 4.60 -15.07
C PHE A 68 8.31 5.67 -16.09
N GLU A 69 7.14 6.30 -15.92
CA GLU A 69 6.69 7.42 -16.76
C GLU A 69 7.54 8.68 -16.55
N ASP A 70 8.08 8.89 -15.34
CA ASP A 70 8.90 10.05 -14.97
C ASP A 70 10.40 9.89 -15.32
N ILE A 71 10.83 8.72 -15.81
CA ILE A 71 12.19 8.50 -16.35
C ILE A 71 12.15 8.86 -17.83
N ASP A 72 12.44 10.13 -18.13
CA ASP A 72 12.72 10.57 -19.50
C ASP A 72 13.93 9.80 -20.03
N SER A 73 13.86 9.39 -21.30
CA SER A 73 14.89 8.58 -21.94
C SER A 73 16.11 9.46 -22.23
N ASP A 74 17.02 9.60 -21.26
CA ASP A 74 18.30 10.33 -21.36
C ASP A 74 19.31 9.70 -22.38
N ASP A 75 18.83 9.18 -23.51
CA ASP A 75 19.64 8.55 -24.57
C ASP A 75 20.07 9.55 -25.67
N GLU A 76 20.28 10.84 -25.36
CA GLU A 76 20.63 11.87 -26.37
C GLU A 76 22.10 12.36 -26.34
N TRP A 77 23.01 11.79 -25.54
CA TRP A 77 24.37 12.34 -25.39
C TRP A 77 25.54 11.36 -25.58
N ILE A 78 25.51 10.55 -26.64
CA ILE A 78 26.77 10.02 -27.21
C ILE A 78 27.02 10.71 -28.56
N ALA A 79 27.57 11.92 -28.48
CA ALA A 79 28.35 12.48 -29.57
C ALA A 79 29.78 11.90 -29.46
N GLU A 80 30.11 10.96 -30.36
CA GLU A 80 31.50 10.56 -30.59
C GLU A 80 32.13 11.58 -31.56
N ASP A 81 33.21 12.23 -31.11
CA ASP A 81 34.19 12.94 -31.94
C ASP A 81 35.11 11.95 -32.66
#